data_AF-A0AAN4Y995-F1
#
_entry.id   AF-A0AAN4Y995-F1
#
_cell.length_a   1.000
_cell.length_b   1.000
_cell.length_c   1.000
_cell.angle_alpha   90.00
_cell.angle_beta   90.00
_cell.angle_gamma   90.00
#
_symmetry.space_group_name_H-M   'P 1'
#
loop_
_entity.id
_entity.type
_entity.pdbx_description
1 polymer ?
#
loop_
_entity_poly.entity_id
_entity_poly.type
_entity_poly.pdbx_seq_one_letter_code
_entity_poly.pdbx_strand_id
1 'polypeptide(L)'
;MEDQEHPEDGLALLTQYMDAASYLIPSSDDEAASSNVLWHPDLHLDNVVPQKPENFDSLNEEEQNEIQKNLESETMHIYCEAQVYKRAPRHWAVLQQKTVCLVTGVWERRNLFFLRQSLIVLAAYWEEVSSDSGLTCPVQVTKTDLELYSEEEENIDGVGQLLTILHDQALLPHDGMIRYEDYEAAVKISQEIKEISLGWLKTKLRESYFPSSGHIKRRRTNGCDRPR
;
A
#
# COMPACT_ATOMS: atom_id res chain seq x y z
N MET A 1 4.28 -5.22 -22.48
CA MET A 1 5.39 -4.74 -21.64
C MET A 1 5.35 -5.61 -20.42
N GLU A 2 6.43 -6.36 -20.18
CA GLU A 2 6.58 -7.10 -18.93
C GLU A 2 7.07 -6.08 -17.91
N ASP A 3 6.15 -5.54 -17.10
CA ASP A 3 6.49 -4.90 -15.82
C ASP A 3 6.82 -6.02 -14.84
N GLN A 4 7.92 -6.72 -15.12
CA GLN A 4 8.35 -7.83 -14.30
C GLN A 4 9.23 -7.25 -13.21
N GLU A 5 8.66 -7.04 -12.03
CA GLU A 5 9.41 -6.71 -10.82
C GLU A 5 10.53 -7.74 -10.65
N HIS A 6 11.78 -7.28 -10.76
CA HIS A 6 12.93 -8.14 -10.58
C HIS A 6 13.27 -8.22 -9.10
N PRO A 7 13.80 -9.37 -8.62
CA PRO A 7 14.25 -9.47 -7.23
C PRO A 7 15.27 -8.39 -6.84
N GLU A 8 16.04 -7.89 -7.82
CA GLU A 8 17.01 -6.81 -7.64
C GLU A 8 16.33 -5.49 -7.25
N ASP A 9 15.13 -5.19 -7.76
CA ASP A 9 14.37 -3.99 -7.41
C ASP A 9 13.99 -4.01 -5.92
N GLY A 10 13.61 -5.19 -5.42
CA GLY A 10 13.35 -5.38 -3.99
C GLY A 10 14.58 -5.22 -3.12
N LEU A 11 15.73 -5.74 -3.56
CA LEU A 11 17.00 -5.54 -2.84
C LEU A 11 17.42 -4.07 -2.81
N ALA A 12 17.21 -3.33 -3.90
CA ALA A 12 17.50 -1.90 -3.97
C ALA A 12 16.62 -1.09 -3.00
N LEU A 13 15.30 -1.35 -2.99
CA LEU A 13 14.37 -0.69 -2.07
C LEU A 13 14.66 -1.04 -0.61
N LEU A 14 15.00 -2.30 -0.32
CA LEU A 14 15.39 -2.71 1.04
C LEU A 14 16.69 -2.04 1.49
N THR A 15 17.65 -1.86 0.58
CA THR A 15 18.90 -1.15 0.91
C THR A 15 18.61 0.30 1.28
N GLN A 16 17.78 1.00 0.50
CA GLN A 16 17.36 2.37 0.82
C GLN A 16 16.59 2.44 2.14
N TYR A 17 15.72 1.45 2.41
CA TYR A 17 15.04 1.36 3.69
C TYR A 17 16.02 1.20 4.84
N MET A 18 17.04 0.34 4.72
CA MET A 18 18.03 0.12 5.79
C MET A 18 18.85 1.38 6.07
N ASP A 19 19.20 2.14 5.03
CA ASP A 19 19.88 3.43 5.18
C ASP A 19 19.00 4.43 5.96
N ALA A 20 17.70 4.49 5.65
CA ALA A 20 16.74 5.34 6.36
C ALA A 20 16.45 4.84 7.78
N ALA A 21 16.34 3.53 7.98
CA ALA A 21 15.91 2.91 9.24
C ALA A 21 16.80 3.31 10.41
N SER A 22 18.10 3.50 10.18
CA SER A 22 19.04 3.95 11.20
C SER A 22 18.68 5.31 11.83
N TYR A 23 17.95 6.16 11.10
CA TYR A 23 17.47 7.46 11.57
C TYR A 23 16.04 7.41 12.12
N LEU A 24 15.28 6.38 11.74
CA LEU A 24 13.90 6.16 12.20
C LEU A 24 13.85 5.45 13.55
N ILE A 25 14.88 4.67 13.88
CA ILE A 25 15.02 4.00 15.16
C ILE A 25 15.50 5.04 16.19
N PRO A 26 14.77 5.23 17.30
CA PRO A 26 15.22 6.11 18.36
C PRO A 26 16.59 5.69 18.91
N SER A 27 17.40 6.67 19.37
CA SER A 27 18.67 6.39 20.04
C SER A 27 18.44 5.47 21.24
N SER A 28 19.43 4.62 21.56
CA SER A 28 19.39 3.75 22.75
C SER A 28 19.22 4.52 24.07
N ASP A 29 19.49 5.83 24.05
CA ASP A 29 19.36 6.72 25.19
C ASP A 29 17.91 7.21 25.39
N ASP A 30 17.01 6.95 24.43
CA ASP A 30 15.58 7.23 24.57
C ASP A 30 14.90 6.10 25.38
N GLU A 31 14.60 6.41 26.64
CA GLU A 31 13.99 5.49 27.60
C GLU A 31 12.61 4.96 27.12
N ALA A 32 11.90 5.73 26.28
CA ALA A 32 10.61 5.28 25.72
C ALA A 32 10.79 4.23 24.62
N ALA A 33 11.88 4.31 23.87
CA ALA A 33 12.21 3.44 22.75
C ALA A 33 12.90 2.13 23.13
N SER A 34 13.62 2.15 24.25
CA SER A 34 14.33 1.00 24.82
C SER A 34 13.41 0.05 25.61
N SER A 35 12.11 0.37 25.69
CA SER A 35 11.11 -0.52 26.28
C SER A 35 10.86 -1.70 25.35
N ASN A 36 11.18 -2.92 25.80
CA ASN A 36 10.94 -4.16 25.07
C ASN A 36 9.43 -4.41 24.90
N VAL A 37 8.83 -3.87 23.85
CA VAL A 37 7.43 -4.05 23.52
C VAL A 37 7.34 -4.56 22.09
N LEU A 38 6.63 -5.68 21.91
CA LEU A 38 6.35 -6.25 20.60
C LEU A 38 5.24 -5.41 19.95
N TRP A 39 5.52 -4.82 18.79
CA TRP A 39 4.56 -4.04 18.00
C TRP A 39 3.78 -4.99 17.09
N HIS A 40 2.44 -4.97 17.15
CA HIS A 40 1.58 -5.72 16.22
C HIS A 40 0.78 -4.72 15.36
N PRO A 41 0.83 -4.79 14.02
CA PRO A 41 0.30 -3.75 13.13
C PRO A 41 -1.23 -3.55 13.11
N ASP A 42 -1.97 -4.44 13.76
CA ASP A 42 -3.44 -4.50 13.63
C ASP A 42 -4.21 -3.71 14.71
N LEU A 43 -3.53 -2.93 15.55
CA LEU A 43 -4.14 -2.27 16.70
C LEU A 43 -3.69 -0.81 16.79
N HIS A 44 -4.53 0.12 16.32
CA HIS A 44 -4.26 1.56 16.34
C HIS A 44 -5.07 2.28 17.43
N LEU A 45 -4.58 3.43 17.89
CA LEU A 45 -5.22 4.31 18.89
C LEU A 45 -6.72 4.63 18.68
N ASP A 46 -7.26 4.48 17.46
CA ASP A 46 -8.69 4.69 17.22
C ASP A 46 -9.59 3.57 17.82
N ASN A 47 -9.02 2.58 18.54
CA ASN A 47 -9.76 1.52 19.22
C ASN A 47 -9.91 1.78 20.73
N VAL A 48 -11.18 1.88 21.13
CA VAL A 48 -11.74 1.83 22.49
C VAL A 48 -11.05 0.75 23.33
N VAL A 49 -10.84 1.02 24.63
CA VAL A 49 -10.35 0.05 25.62
C VAL A 49 -10.92 -1.34 25.32
N PRO A 50 -10.07 -2.37 25.08
CA PRO A 50 -10.53 -3.69 24.67
C PRO A 50 -11.52 -4.24 25.69
N GLN A 51 -12.70 -4.65 25.22
CA GLN A 51 -13.75 -5.17 26.10
C GLN A 51 -13.86 -6.68 25.95
N LYS A 52 -14.23 -7.34 27.05
CA LYS A 52 -14.55 -8.77 27.01
C LYS A 52 -15.80 -8.98 26.15
N PRO A 53 -15.84 -10.05 25.33
CA PRO A 53 -17.03 -10.39 24.57
C PRO A 53 -18.18 -10.78 25.52
N GLU A 54 -19.43 -10.52 25.12
CA GLU A 54 -20.61 -10.73 25.97
C GLU A 54 -20.79 -12.18 26.45
N ASN A 55 -20.28 -13.15 25.68
CA ASN A 55 -20.34 -14.57 25.98
C ASN A 55 -19.11 -15.09 26.75
N PHE A 56 -18.16 -14.24 27.17
CA PHE A 56 -16.91 -14.66 27.80
C PHE A 56 -17.11 -15.63 28.97
N ASP A 57 -18.06 -15.34 29.87
CA ASP A 57 -18.34 -16.16 31.05
C ASP A 57 -18.92 -17.54 30.71
N SER A 58 -19.41 -17.74 29.48
CA SER A 58 -19.96 -19.01 28.99
C SER A 58 -18.97 -19.87 28.21
N LEU A 59 -17.77 -19.34 27.92
CA LEU A 59 -16.72 -20.05 27.21
C LEU A 59 -15.97 -21.04 28.12
N ASN A 60 -15.20 -21.93 27.51
CA ASN A 60 -14.37 -22.85 28.26
C ASN A 60 -13.13 -22.13 28.84
N GLU A 61 -12.47 -22.74 29.83
CA GLU A 61 -11.34 -22.13 30.52
C GLU A 61 -10.12 -21.86 29.60
N GLU A 62 -9.94 -22.66 28.56
CA GLU A 62 -8.86 -22.49 27.57
C GLU A 62 -9.11 -21.25 26.70
N GLU A 63 -10.31 -21.11 26.15
CA GLU A 63 -10.78 -19.95 25.38
C GLU A 63 -10.80 -18.68 26.23
N GLN A 64 -11.25 -18.77 27.48
CA GLN A 64 -11.22 -17.64 28.42
C GLN A 64 -9.80 -17.15 28.68
N ASN A 65 -8.87 -18.07 28.90
CA ASN A 65 -7.45 -17.74 29.12
C ASN A 65 -6.82 -17.13 27.86
N GLU A 66 -7.13 -17.64 26.67
CA GLU A 66 -6.64 -17.07 25.41
C GLU A 66 -7.18 -15.66 25.19
N ILE A 67 -8.49 -15.45 25.36
CA ILE A 67 -9.11 -14.13 25.23
C ILE A 67 -8.54 -13.16 26.26
N GLN A 68 -8.38 -13.58 27.52
CA GLN A 68 -7.79 -12.73 28.56
C GLN A 68 -6.35 -12.33 28.22
N LYS A 69 -5.53 -13.28 27.75
CA LYS A 69 -4.16 -13.01 27.31
C LYS A 69 -4.12 -12.04 26.13
N ASN A 70 -5.04 -12.18 25.17
CA ASN A 70 -5.14 -11.28 24.02
C ASN A 70 -5.54 -9.87 24.46
N LEU A 71 -6.55 -9.74 25.34
CA LEU A 71 -6.98 -8.46 25.89
C LEU A 71 -5.87 -7.75 26.67
N GLU A 72 -5.08 -8.50 27.45
CA GLU A 72 -3.91 -7.97 28.17
C GLU A 72 -2.83 -7.48 27.21
N SER A 73 -2.53 -8.27 26.18
CA SER A 73 -1.59 -7.89 25.12
C SER A 73 -2.03 -6.62 24.39
N GLU A 74 -3.31 -6.54 24.03
CA GLU A 74 -3.91 -5.41 23.33
C GLU A 74 -3.90 -4.14 24.18
N THR A 75 -4.26 -4.25 25.47
CA THR A 75 -4.24 -3.13 26.42
C THR A 75 -2.83 -2.59 26.63
N MET A 76 -1.84 -3.49 26.77
CA MET A 76 -0.44 -3.11 26.90
C MET A 76 0.04 -2.35 25.65
N HIS A 77 -0.35 -2.82 24.47
CA HIS A 77 0.03 -2.19 23.20
C HIS A 77 -0.53 -0.77 23.08
N ILE A 78 -1.84 -0.58 23.29
CA ILE A 78 -2.49 0.74 23.25
C ILE A 78 -1.83 1.71 24.23
N TYR A 79 -1.47 1.23 25.43
CA TYR A 79 -0.74 2.05 26.40
C TYR A 79 0.64 2.48 25.86
N CYS A 80 1.39 1.56 25.24
CA CYS A 80 2.68 1.87 24.64
C CYS A 80 2.54 2.86 23.48
N GLU A 81 1.57 2.68 22.59
CA GLU A 81 1.29 3.63 21.51
C GLU A 81 0.99 5.04 22.08
N ALA A 82 0.13 5.12 23.10
CA ALA A 82 -0.20 6.39 23.74
C ALA A 82 1.00 7.05 24.43
N GLN A 83 1.91 6.26 25.00
CA GLN A 83 3.17 6.78 25.55
C GLN A 83 4.11 7.29 24.46
N VAL A 84 4.24 6.58 23.34
CA VAL A 84 5.07 7.03 22.20
C VAL A 84 4.49 8.29 21.57
N TYR A 85 3.18 8.35 21.33
CA TYR A 85 2.50 9.56 20.87
C TYR A 85 2.79 10.76 21.78
N LYS A 86 2.73 10.57 23.10
CA LYS A 86 2.93 11.64 24.08
C LYS A 86 4.39 12.05 24.23
N ARG A 87 5.33 11.10 24.22
CA ARG A 87 6.75 11.35 24.57
C ARG A 87 7.63 11.57 23.36
N ALA A 88 7.32 10.95 22.23
CA ALA A 88 8.11 10.96 21.01
C ALA A 88 7.20 11.17 19.77
N PRO A 89 6.56 12.36 19.64
CA PRO A 89 5.58 12.62 18.58
C PRO A 89 6.16 12.49 17.15
N ARG A 90 7.48 12.70 16.99
CA ARG A 90 8.16 12.50 15.70
C ARG A 90 8.28 11.02 15.35
N HIS A 91 8.64 10.19 16.32
CA HIS A 91 8.66 8.73 16.15
C HIS A 91 7.27 8.17 15.92
N TRP A 92 6.25 8.71 16.57
CA TRP A 92 4.87 8.36 16.28
C TRP A 92 4.49 8.62 14.83
N ALA A 93 4.86 9.78 14.27
CA ALA A 93 4.59 10.11 12.87
C ALA A 93 5.25 9.12 11.89
N VAL A 94 6.44 8.62 12.24
CA VAL A 94 7.15 7.59 11.47
C VAL A 94 6.51 6.21 11.65
N LEU A 95 6.11 5.82 12.87
CA LEU A 95 5.46 4.53 13.13
C LEU A 95 4.09 4.41 12.45
N GLN A 96 3.39 5.53 12.25
CA GLN A 96 2.17 5.59 11.45
C GLN A 96 2.43 5.27 9.97
N GLN A 97 3.67 5.43 9.49
CA GLN A 97 4.06 4.90 8.19
C GLN A 97 4.29 3.39 8.35
N LYS A 98 3.45 2.57 7.70
CA LYS A 98 3.46 1.09 7.76
C LYS A 98 4.75 0.44 7.20
N THR A 99 5.80 1.21 6.97
CA THR A 99 7.06 0.85 6.29
C THR A 99 7.71 -0.39 6.90
N VAL A 100 7.72 -0.54 8.24
CA VAL A 100 8.30 -1.70 8.93
C VAL A 100 7.56 -3.00 8.60
N CYS A 101 6.23 -2.96 8.52
CA CYS A 101 5.39 -4.12 8.21
C CYS A 101 5.40 -4.48 6.72
N LEU A 102 5.74 -3.51 5.87
CA LEU A 102 5.85 -3.73 4.44
C LEU A 102 7.14 -4.46 4.08
N VAL A 103 8.24 -4.20 4.79
CA VAL A 103 9.55 -4.85 4.61
C VAL A 103 9.49 -6.37 4.78
N THR A 104 8.74 -6.86 5.78
CA THR A 104 8.55 -8.30 5.98
C THR A 104 7.68 -8.93 4.88
N GLY A 105 6.76 -8.15 4.28
CA GLY A 105 5.86 -8.60 3.23
C GLY A 105 6.37 -8.47 1.79
N VAL A 106 7.56 -7.86 1.56
CA VAL A 106 8.14 -7.66 0.21
C VAL A 106 8.20 -8.96 -0.57
N TRP A 107 8.65 -10.03 0.08
CA TRP A 107 8.93 -11.32 -0.56
C TRP A 107 7.74 -12.27 -0.58
N GLU A 108 6.78 -12.11 0.35
CA GLU A 108 5.64 -13.03 0.50
C GLU A 108 4.37 -12.54 -0.20
N ARG A 109 4.14 -11.22 -0.26
CA ARG A 109 2.87 -10.63 -0.69
C ARG A 109 2.97 -9.68 -1.89
N ARG A 110 4.12 -9.62 -2.55
CA ARG A 110 4.43 -8.63 -3.61
C ARG A 110 4.19 -7.19 -3.12
N ASN A 111 4.61 -6.88 -1.91
CA ASN A 111 4.46 -5.54 -1.33
C ASN A 111 5.50 -4.53 -1.86
N LEU A 112 6.11 -4.78 -3.01
CA LEU A 112 7.14 -3.92 -3.60
C LEU A 112 6.59 -2.53 -3.92
N PHE A 113 5.45 -2.45 -4.59
CA PHE A 113 4.72 -1.20 -4.80
C PHE A 113 4.49 -0.43 -3.49
N PHE A 114 3.95 -1.09 -2.48
CA PHE A 114 3.63 -0.45 -1.20
C PHE A 114 4.88 -0.02 -0.43
N LEU A 115 5.98 -0.79 -0.51
CA LEU A 115 7.26 -0.39 0.06
C LEU A 115 7.82 0.83 -0.66
N ARG A 116 7.76 0.86 -2.00
CA ARG A 116 8.17 2.01 -2.82
C ARG A 116 7.35 3.25 -2.47
N GLN A 117 6.02 3.11 -2.40
CA GLN A 117 5.11 4.17 -1.95
C GLN A 117 5.51 4.71 -0.57
N SER A 118 5.80 3.83 0.38
CA SER A 118 6.17 4.23 1.74
C SER A 118 7.51 4.97 1.77
N LEU A 119 8.49 4.55 0.96
CA LEU A 119 9.77 5.26 0.83
C LEU A 119 9.62 6.61 0.13
N ILE A 120 8.75 6.74 -0.87
CA ILE A 120 8.43 8.02 -1.53
C ILE A 120 7.78 8.98 -0.53
N VAL A 121 6.80 8.50 0.26
CA VAL A 121 6.16 9.28 1.32
C VAL A 121 7.20 9.70 2.36
N LEU A 122 8.04 8.77 2.82
CA LEU A 122 9.10 9.07 3.78
C LEU A 122 10.07 10.16 3.26
N ALA A 123 10.47 10.08 1.99
CA ALA A 123 11.33 11.07 1.36
C ALA A 123 10.65 12.45 1.28
N ALA A 124 9.35 12.49 0.98
CA ALA A 124 8.58 13.73 0.90
C ALA A 124 8.42 14.42 2.26
N TYR A 125 8.24 13.65 3.34
CA TYR A 125 8.08 14.17 4.70
C TYR A 125 9.38 14.16 5.52
N TRP A 126 10.54 13.96 4.89
CA TRP A 126 11.82 13.80 5.59
C TRP A 126 12.20 15.01 6.46
N GLU A 127 11.88 16.22 6.02
CA GLU A 127 12.17 17.46 6.77
C GLU A 127 11.40 17.50 8.11
N GLU A 128 10.20 16.92 8.17
CA GLU A 128 9.41 16.80 9.41
C GLU A 128 9.98 15.73 10.35
N VAL A 129 10.60 14.70 9.79
CA VAL A 129 11.28 13.64 10.54
C VAL A 129 12.64 14.10 11.08
N SER A 130 13.37 14.90 10.30
CA SER A 130 14.79 15.24 10.54
C SER A 130 15.03 16.66 11.09
N SER A 131 13.99 17.39 11.49
CA SER A 131 14.04 18.86 11.72
C SER A 131 15.11 19.39 12.69
N ASP A 132 15.78 18.54 13.47
CA ASP A 132 16.80 18.93 14.45
C ASP A 132 18.25 18.57 14.03
N SER A 133 18.45 17.78 12.98
CA SER A 133 19.76 17.17 12.68
C SER A 133 20.45 17.73 11.42
N GLY A 134 19.72 18.44 10.55
CA GLY A 134 20.26 18.98 9.29
C GLY A 134 20.74 17.88 8.32
N LEU A 135 20.25 16.65 8.50
CA LEU A 135 20.64 15.49 7.73
C LEU A 135 19.85 15.42 6.42
N THR A 136 20.58 15.24 5.32
CA THR A 136 19.99 15.00 4.00
C THR A 136 19.22 13.68 3.99
N CYS A 137 18.09 13.64 3.29
CA CYS A 137 17.30 12.41 3.14
C CYS A 137 18.17 11.30 2.53
N PRO A 138 18.27 10.12 3.18
CA PRO A 138 19.04 8.99 2.67
C PRO A 138 18.33 8.29 1.50
N VAL A 139 17.01 8.43 1.39
CA VAL A 139 16.21 7.87 0.30
C VAL A 139 16.34 8.78 -0.92
N GLN A 140 16.94 8.27 -2.00
CA GLN A 140 17.04 9.00 -3.27
C GLN A 140 15.90 8.59 -4.20
N VAL A 141 14.91 9.47 -4.32
CA VAL A 141 13.80 9.33 -5.27
C VAL A 141 14.06 10.23 -6.47
N THR A 142 14.18 9.65 -7.66
CA THR A 142 14.36 10.41 -8.90
C THR A 142 13.01 10.76 -9.54
N LYS A 143 13.02 11.73 -10.47
CA LYS A 143 11.81 12.08 -11.25
C LYS A 143 11.28 10.90 -12.06
N THR A 144 12.19 10.08 -12.58
CA THR A 144 11.85 8.86 -13.33
C THR A 144 11.14 7.86 -12.43
N ASP A 145 11.57 7.70 -11.18
CA ASP A 145 10.93 6.79 -10.22
C ASP A 145 9.50 7.22 -9.90
N LEU A 146 9.25 8.54 -9.82
CA LEU A 146 7.90 9.09 -9.62
C LEU A 146 6.99 8.88 -10.83
N GLU A 147 7.52 9.01 -12.05
CA GLU A 147 6.75 8.76 -13.28
C GLU A 147 6.38 7.27 -13.40
N LEU A 148 7.32 6.36 -13.13
CA LEU A 148 7.06 4.92 -13.11
C LEU A 148 6.07 4.53 -12.00
N TYR A 149 6.24 5.10 -10.80
CA TYR A 149 5.30 4.90 -9.69
C TYR A 149 3.89 5.38 -10.05
N SER A 150 3.76 6.54 -10.69
CA SER A 150 2.45 7.09 -11.09
C SER A 150 1.72 6.16 -12.08
N GLU A 151 2.44 5.57 -13.03
CA GLU A 151 1.84 4.60 -13.97
C GLU A 151 1.40 3.32 -13.25
N GLU A 152 2.22 2.83 -12.31
CA GLU A 152 1.89 1.66 -11.49
C GLU A 152 0.69 1.93 -10.55
N GLU A 153 0.63 3.12 -9.95
CA GLU A 153 -0.47 3.58 -9.10
C GLU A 153 -1.79 3.64 -9.88
N GLU A 154 -1.79 4.19 -11.10
CA GLU A 154 -2.98 4.20 -11.96
C GLU A 154 -3.48 2.77 -12.26
N ASN A 155 -2.56 1.82 -12.48
CA ASN A 155 -2.92 0.42 -12.69
C ASN A 155 -3.53 -0.20 -11.41
N ILE A 156 -2.92 0.05 -10.25
CA ILE A 156 -3.38 -0.49 -8.96
C ILE A 156 -4.72 0.11 -8.55
N ASP A 157 -4.90 1.42 -8.68
CA ASP A 157 -6.18 2.10 -8.44
C ASP A 157 -7.27 1.59 -9.39
N GLY A 158 -6.95 1.42 -10.67
CA GLY A 158 -7.87 0.83 -11.65
C GLY A 158 -8.33 -0.58 -11.28
N VAL A 159 -7.40 -1.44 -10.84
CA VAL A 159 -7.72 -2.80 -10.34
C VAL A 159 -8.52 -2.73 -9.04
N GLY A 160 -8.17 -1.82 -8.13
CA GLY A 160 -8.87 -1.59 -6.88
C GLY A 160 -10.34 -1.20 -7.10
N GLN A 161 -10.58 -0.19 -7.94
CA GLN A 161 -11.93 0.26 -8.30
C GLN A 161 -12.74 -0.86 -8.95
N LEU A 162 -12.14 -1.66 -9.83
CA LEU A 162 -12.80 -2.83 -10.40
C LEU A 162 -13.20 -3.82 -9.31
N LEU A 163 -12.29 -4.14 -8.39
CA LEU A 163 -12.55 -5.06 -7.29
C LEU A 163 -13.68 -4.54 -6.38
N THR A 164 -13.71 -3.25 -6.08
CA THR A 164 -14.80 -2.59 -5.34
C THR A 164 -16.13 -2.76 -6.05
N ILE A 165 -16.19 -2.52 -7.37
CA ILE A 165 -17.43 -2.72 -8.15
C ILE A 165 -17.91 -4.17 -8.07
N LEU A 166 -16.98 -5.14 -8.10
CA LEU A 166 -17.33 -6.56 -7.98
C LEU A 166 -17.85 -6.92 -6.59
N HIS A 167 -17.29 -6.34 -5.53
CA HIS A 167 -17.77 -6.52 -4.17
C HIS A 167 -19.15 -5.87 -3.95
N ASP A 168 -19.33 -4.62 -4.39
CA ASP A 168 -20.57 -3.84 -4.21
C ASP A 168 -21.75 -4.46 -4.96
N GLN A 169 -21.49 -5.09 -6.11
CA GLN A 169 -22.51 -5.81 -6.88
C GLN A 169 -22.72 -7.27 -6.40
N ALA A 170 -22.11 -7.64 -5.26
CA ALA A 170 -22.14 -8.99 -4.67
C ALA A 170 -21.67 -10.11 -5.63
N LEU A 171 -20.81 -9.76 -6.59
CA LEU A 171 -20.28 -10.68 -7.59
C LEU A 171 -19.13 -11.52 -7.04
N LEU A 172 -18.39 -10.96 -6.08
CA LEU A 172 -17.36 -11.64 -5.30
C LEU A 172 -17.52 -11.26 -3.82
N PRO A 173 -17.74 -12.21 -2.92
CA PRO A 173 -17.76 -11.92 -1.49
C PRO A 173 -16.35 -11.57 -0.99
N HIS A 174 -16.28 -10.74 0.07
CA HIS A 174 -15.02 -10.22 0.62
C HIS A 174 -14.06 -11.32 1.13
N ASP A 175 -14.60 -12.46 1.53
CA ASP A 175 -13.84 -13.62 2.01
C ASP A 175 -13.42 -14.59 0.88
N GLY A 176 -13.85 -14.33 -0.36
CA GLY A 176 -13.58 -15.18 -1.51
C GLY A 176 -14.38 -16.49 -1.51
N MET A 177 -15.32 -16.68 -0.59
CA MET A 177 -16.06 -17.94 -0.44
C MET A 177 -17.45 -17.84 -1.06
N ILE A 178 -17.71 -18.65 -2.09
CA ILE A 178 -19.00 -18.69 -2.78
C ILE A 178 -19.84 -19.86 -2.23
N ARG A 179 -21.10 -19.59 -1.90
CA ARG A 179 -22.05 -20.63 -1.50
C ARG A 179 -22.37 -21.52 -2.70
N TYR A 180 -22.65 -22.81 -2.45
CA TYR A 180 -22.95 -23.76 -3.53
C TYR A 180 -24.12 -23.29 -4.40
N GLU A 181 -25.15 -22.71 -3.78
CA GLU A 181 -26.34 -22.18 -4.46
C GLU A 181 -26.01 -21.09 -5.50
N ASP A 182 -24.96 -20.30 -5.25
CA ASP A 182 -24.58 -19.14 -6.05
C ASP A 182 -23.43 -19.45 -7.03
N TYR A 183 -22.94 -20.69 -7.06
CA TYR A 183 -21.78 -21.11 -7.84
C TYR A 183 -21.96 -20.83 -9.35
N GLU A 184 -23.10 -21.21 -9.94
CA GLU A 184 -23.33 -20.98 -11.37
C GLU A 184 -23.39 -19.49 -11.74
N ALA A 185 -23.97 -18.67 -10.86
CA ALA A 185 -24.01 -17.22 -11.06
C ALA A 185 -22.59 -16.64 -11.06
N ALA A 186 -21.76 -17.03 -10.07
CA ALA A 186 -20.38 -16.59 -9.99
C ALA A 186 -19.54 -17.02 -11.21
N VAL A 187 -19.73 -18.24 -11.72
CA VAL A 187 -19.05 -18.71 -12.94
C VAL A 187 -19.41 -17.85 -14.14
N LYS A 188 -20.70 -17.52 -14.32
CA LYS A 188 -21.15 -16.66 -15.42
C LYS A 188 -20.51 -15.28 -15.35
N ILE A 189 -20.49 -14.68 -14.17
CA ILE A 189 -19.90 -13.36 -13.95
C ILE A 189 -18.39 -13.39 -14.20
N SER A 190 -17.69 -14.43 -13.73
CA SER A 190 -16.27 -14.62 -13.98
C SER A 190 -15.96 -14.68 -15.49
N GLN A 191 -16.80 -15.35 -16.27
CA GLN A 191 -16.67 -15.39 -17.72
C GLN A 191 -16.88 -14.01 -18.37
N GLU A 192 -17.88 -13.26 -17.93
CA GLU A 192 -18.14 -11.90 -18.43
C GLU A 192 -16.95 -10.95 -18.14
N ILE A 193 -16.43 -10.96 -16.91
CA ILE A 193 -15.25 -10.17 -16.51
C ILE A 193 -14.02 -10.56 -17.33
N LYS A 194 -13.84 -11.86 -17.59
CA LYS A 194 -12.74 -12.35 -18.42
C LYS A 194 -12.85 -11.81 -19.84
N GLU A 195 -14.02 -11.84 -20.46
CA GLU A 195 -14.20 -11.33 -21.82
C GLU A 195 -14.00 -9.82 -21.91
N ILE A 196 -14.50 -9.06 -20.93
CA ILE A 196 -14.27 -7.61 -20.84
C ILE A 196 -12.77 -7.32 -20.76
N SER A 197 -12.08 -7.99 -19.83
CA SER A 197 -10.62 -7.85 -19.64
C SER A 197 -9.83 -8.20 -20.90
N LEU A 198 -10.20 -9.28 -21.60
CA LEU A 198 -9.58 -9.68 -22.87
C LEU A 198 -9.83 -8.65 -23.98
N GLY A 199 -11.02 -8.03 -24.01
CA GLY A 199 -11.36 -6.94 -24.92
C GLY A 199 -10.49 -5.71 -24.69
N TRP A 200 -10.27 -5.34 -23.42
CA TRP A 200 -9.42 -4.22 -23.03
C TRP A 200 -7.96 -4.46 -23.43
N LEU A 201 -7.43 -5.66 -23.13
CA LEU A 201 -6.06 -6.04 -23.51
C LEU A 201 -5.84 -5.97 -25.03
N LYS A 202 -6.79 -6.49 -25.82
CA LYS A 202 -6.72 -6.39 -27.29
C LYS A 202 -6.74 -4.94 -27.78
N THR A 203 -7.47 -4.07 -27.10
CA THR A 203 -7.54 -2.63 -27.43
C THR A 203 -6.22 -1.92 -27.10
N LYS A 204 -5.68 -2.12 -25.89
CA LYS A 204 -4.39 -1.56 -25.45
C LYS A 204 -3.23 -2.05 -26.33
N LEU A 205 -3.21 -3.34 -26.68
CA LEU A 205 -2.23 -3.91 -27.63
C LEU A 205 -2.35 -3.26 -29.01
N ARG A 206 -3.57 -3.06 -29.51
CA ARG A 206 -3.78 -2.42 -30.82
C ARG A 206 -3.26 -0.99 -30.84
N GLU A 207 -3.44 -0.23 -29.77
CA GLU A 207 -2.91 1.14 -29.62
C GLU A 207 -1.38 1.15 -29.50
N SER A 208 -0.76 0.17 -28.83
CA SER A 208 0.70 0.06 -28.75
C SER A 208 1.36 -0.34 -30.07
N TYR A 209 0.71 -1.19 -30.86
CA TYR A 209 1.22 -1.61 -32.18
C TYR A 209 0.86 -0.65 -33.31
N PHE A 210 -0.19 0.15 -33.15
CA PHE A 210 -0.60 1.19 -34.08
C PHE A 210 -0.86 2.49 -33.34
N PRO A 211 0.17 3.17 -32.82
CA PRO A 211 0.01 4.49 -32.25
C PRO A 211 -0.49 5.40 -33.35
N SER A 212 -1.72 5.90 -33.19
CA SER A 212 -2.40 6.73 -34.18
C SER A 212 -1.46 7.82 -34.67
N SER A 213 -1.06 7.74 -35.96
CA SER A 213 -0.32 8.80 -36.63
C SER A 213 -1.06 10.11 -36.41
N GLY A 214 -0.42 11.01 -35.66
CA GLY A 214 -0.98 12.30 -35.31
C GLY A 214 -1.61 12.95 -36.53
N HIS A 215 -2.83 13.43 -36.36
CA HIS A 215 -3.55 14.21 -37.37
C HIS A 215 -2.64 15.31 -37.94
N ILE A 216 -2.05 15.05 -39.11
CA ILE A 216 -1.47 16.08 -39.96
C ILE A 216 -2.66 16.94 -40.37
N LYS A 217 -2.90 18.04 -39.65
CA LYS A 217 -3.72 19.15 -40.12
C LYS A 217 -3.06 19.63 -41.42
N ARG A 218 -3.56 19.15 -42.57
CA ARG A 218 -3.27 19.77 -43.87
C ARG A 218 -3.71 21.23 -43.76
N ARG A 219 -2.74 22.15 -43.59
CA ARG A 219 -2.98 23.58 -43.82
C ARG A 219 -3.47 23.71 -45.25
N ARG A 220 -4.75 24.07 -45.43
CA ARG A 220 -5.22 24.70 -46.66
C ARG A 220 -4.49 26.04 -46.76
N THR A 221 -3.46 26.12 -47.60
CA THR A 221 -2.95 27.40 -48.08
C THR A 221 -3.87 27.89 -49.19
N ASN A 222 -4.79 28.78 -48.84
CA ASN A 222 -5.46 29.62 -49.82
C ASN A 222 -4.56 30.83 -50.12
N GLY A 223 -4.35 31.10 -51.41
CA GLY A 223 -4.04 32.44 -51.93
C GLY A 223 -2.57 32.76 -52.19
N CYS A 224 -2.16 32.70 -53.46
CA CYS A 224 -1.72 33.89 -54.21
C CYS A 224 -1.45 33.51 -55.68
N ASP A 225 -2.43 33.79 -56.55
CA ASP A 225 -2.19 34.41 -57.87
C ASP A 225 -1.30 35.65 -57.66
N ARG A 226 -0.33 36.09 -58.46
CA ARG A 226 -0.01 36.12 -59.92
C ARG A 226 1.43 36.72 -60.02
N PRO A 227 2.04 37.12 -61.18
CA PRO A 227 1.68 36.97 -62.59
C PRO A 227 2.83 36.54 -63.55
N ARG A 228 2.47 35.94 -64.70
CA ARG A 228 2.63 36.56 -66.04
C ARG A 228 1.71 35.84 -67.02
#